data_AF-A0A4S2KI49-F1
#
_entry.id   AF-A0A4S2KI49-F1
#
_cell.length_a   1.000
_cell.length_b   1.000
_cell.length_c   1.000
_cell.angle_alpha   90.00
_cell.angle_beta   90.00
_cell.angle_gamma   90.00
#
_symmetry.space_group_name_H-M   'P 1'
#
loop_
_entity.id
_entity.type
_entity.pdbx_description
1 polymer ?
#
loop_
_entity_poly.entity_id
_entity_poly.type
_entity_poly.pdbx_seq_one_letter_code
_entity_poly.pdbx_strand_id
1 'polypeptide(L)'
;GIYNHDEYSLVRERDETDRSQTLRKGTTGVGTLGRDQDKMEKLKRKLHTDDDMDWLNPSQSLRQQGIEENEVLLLKRRYFFSDMNVDARDPIQLNLLYLQLKDAILKGTHPVSQEEAIYLAALQCQIQLGDCNPEKFRANFLDLKDLLPKEYAKIRSLEKKILQQHAEFAGLSDIEAKVKYCQFCRSLKTYGITFFLVK
;
A
#
# COMPACT_ATOMS: atom_id res chain seq x y z
N GLY A 1 16.63 -7.08 17.22
CA GLY A 1 15.92 -6.11 18.06
C GLY A 1 14.56 -5.74 17.50
N ILE A 2 13.79 -6.71 16.96
CA ILE A 2 12.39 -6.51 16.59
C ILE A 2 11.57 -7.06 17.75
N TYR A 3 10.81 -6.19 18.43
CA TYR A 3 10.06 -6.56 19.64
C TYR A 3 8.77 -7.35 19.33
N ASN A 4 8.15 -7.10 18.18
CA ASN A 4 6.89 -7.75 17.76
C ASN A 4 7.17 -8.78 16.65
N HIS A 5 8.05 -9.73 16.90
CA HIS A 5 8.51 -10.68 15.87
C HIS A 5 7.40 -11.59 15.33
N ASP A 6 6.36 -11.85 16.11
CA ASP A 6 5.21 -12.69 15.74
C ASP A 6 4.37 -12.12 14.58
N GLU A 7 4.59 -10.85 14.27
CA GLU A 7 3.94 -10.15 13.16
C GLU A 7 4.70 -10.25 11.85
N TYR A 8 5.93 -10.76 11.88
CA TYR A 8 6.76 -10.91 10.70
C TYR A 8 6.79 -12.36 10.26
N SER A 9 6.90 -12.55 8.95
CA SER A 9 7.09 -13.85 8.32
C SER A 9 8.06 -13.72 7.16
N LEU A 10 8.54 -14.85 6.66
CA LEU A 10 9.46 -14.88 5.55
C LEU A 10 8.67 -15.02 4.24
N VAL A 11 9.09 -14.27 3.22
CA VAL A 11 8.57 -14.39 1.86
C VAL A 11 9.72 -14.73 0.93
N ARG A 12 9.47 -15.64 0.00
CA ARG A 12 10.39 -15.98 -1.08
C ARG A 12 10.24 -14.96 -2.21
N GLU A 13 11.33 -14.31 -2.59
CA GLU A 13 11.34 -13.43 -3.76
C GLU A 13 11.52 -14.31 -5.00
N ARG A 14 10.52 -14.36 -5.87
CA ARG A 14 10.70 -14.94 -7.21
C ARG A 14 10.92 -13.81 -8.19
N ASP A 15 12.03 -13.86 -8.90
CA ASP A 15 12.31 -12.99 -10.03
C ASP A 15 11.20 -13.15 -11.10
N GLU A 16 10.71 -12.04 -11.66
CA GLU A 16 9.60 -12.05 -12.65
C GLU A 16 9.89 -12.95 -13.86
N THR A 17 11.17 -13.20 -14.16
CA THR A 17 11.63 -14.03 -15.28
C THR A 17 11.29 -15.51 -15.09
N ASP A 18 11.29 -16.04 -13.86
CA ASP A 18 11.06 -17.47 -13.61
C ASP A 18 9.55 -17.85 -13.64
N ARG A 19 8.69 -16.87 -13.34
CA ARG A 19 7.22 -17.00 -13.48
C ARG A 19 6.79 -17.25 -14.92
N SER A 20 7.49 -16.67 -15.89
CA SER A 20 7.12 -16.79 -17.31
C SER A 20 7.38 -18.19 -17.90
N GLN A 21 8.22 -19.02 -17.27
CA GLN A 21 8.54 -20.37 -17.75
C GLN A 21 7.54 -21.43 -17.27
N THR A 22 6.94 -21.26 -16.09
CA THR A 22 5.98 -22.23 -15.53
C THR A 22 4.59 -22.15 -16.17
N LEU A 23 4.21 -21.00 -16.73
CA LEU A 23 2.93 -20.81 -17.44
C LEU A 23 2.91 -21.33 -18.89
N ARG A 24 4.07 -21.60 -19.51
CA ARG A 24 4.14 -21.97 -20.94
C ARG A 24 3.95 -23.45 -21.25
N LYS A 25 3.78 -24.31 -20.24
CA LYS A 25 3.76 -25.78 -20.45
C LYS A 25 2.38 -26.43 -20.51
N GLY A 26 1.30 -25.66 -20.61
CA GLY A 26 -0.04 -26.22 -20.72
C GLY A 26 -0.91 -25.47 -21.71
N THR A 27 -1.55 -26.23 -22.61
CA THR A 27 -2.77 -25.90 -23.37
C THR A 27 -2.60 -25.12 -24.69
N THR A 28 -2.21 -25.87 -25.72
CA THR A 28 -2.84 -25.79 -27.04
C THR A 28 -4.35 -26.03 -26.90
N GLY A 29 -5.18 -24.98 -26.98
CA GLY A 29 -6.64 -25.11 -26.91
C GLY A 29 -7.36 -23.81 -27.25
N VAL A 30 -7.83 -23.70 -28.50
CA VAL A 30 -8.68 -22.61 -29.00
C VAL A 30 -10.00 -22.58 -28.24
N GLY A 31 -10.36 -21.44 -27.65
CA GLY A 31 -11.68 -21.25 -27.05
C GLY A 31 -11.82 -19.93 -26.30
N THR A 32 -13.00 -19.34 -26.36
CA THR A 32 -13.48 -18.06 -25.78
C THR A 32 -13.11 -17.77 -24.31
N LEU A 33 -12.55 -18.73 -23.57
CA LEU A 33 -12.00 -18.61 -22.21
C LEU A 33 -10.73 -17.73 -22.13
N GLY A 34 -9.92 -17.67 -23.19
CA GLY A 34 -8.69 -16.88 -23.21
C GLY A 34 -8.92 -15.38 -23.06
N ARG A 35 -10.07 -14.86 -23.54
CA ARG A 35 -10.41 -13.42 -23.42
C ARG A 35 -10.75 -13.01 -21.98
N ASP A 36 -11.33 -13.91 -21.21
CA ASP A 36 -11.63 -13.68 -19.80
C ASP A 36 -10.38 -13.78 -18.94
N GLN A 37 -9.48 -14.71 -19.25
CA GLN A 37 -8.15 -14.77 -18.64
C GLN A 37 -7.31 -13.52 -18.94
N ASP A 38 -7.23 -13.09 -20.19
CA ASP A 38 -6.52 -11.87 -20.58
C ASP A 38 -7.11 -10.62 -19.93
N LYS A 39 -8.45 -10.53 -19.81
CA LYS A 39 -9.12 -9.45 -19.09
C LYS A 39 -8.82 -9.50 -17.61
N MET A 40 -8.81 -10.68 -17.01
CA MET A 40 -8.55 -10.88 -15.59
C MET A 40 -7.08 -10.60 -15.26
N GLU A 41 -6.13 -10.99 -16.11
CA GLU A 41 -4.72 -10.59 -16.01
C GLU A 41 -4.55 -9.09 -16.18
N LYS A 42 -5.27 -8.45 -17.11
CA LYS A 42 -5.26 -6.98 -17.23
C LYS A 42 -5.87 -6.30 -16.01
N LEU A 43 -6.87 -6.91 -15.35
CA LEU A 43 -7.45 -6.40 -14.12
C LEU A 43 -6.52 -6.62 -12.92
N LYS A 44 -5.88 -7.79 -12.79
CA LYS A 44 -4.84 -8.09 -11.79
C LYS A 44 -3.59 -7.23 -11.98
N ARG A 45 -3.22 -6.85 -13.21
CA ARG A 45 -2.15 -5.86 -13.45
C ARG A 45 -2.58 -4.43 -13.10
N LYS A 46 -3.89 -4.14 -13.15
CA LYS A 46 -4.44 -2.82 -12.78
C LYS A 46 -4.67 -2.66 -11.29
N LEU A 47 -5.09 -3.74 -10.61
CA LEU A 47 -5.32 -3.84 -9.19
C LEU A 47 -4.13 -4.59 -8.60
N HIS A 48 -3.20 -3.89 -7.95
CA HIS A 48 -2.10 -4.54 -7.23
C HIS A 48 -2.67 -5.39 -6.08
N THR A 49 -3.09 -6.61 -6.37
CA THR A 49 -3.53 -7.58 -5.38
C THR A 49 -2.31 -8.30 -4.82
N ASP A 50 -2.28 -8.53 -3.51
CA ASP A 50 -1.17 -9.18 -2.77
C ASP A 50 -1.04 -10.70 -3.08
N ASP A 51 -1.69 -11.16 -4.16
CA ASP A 51 -1.72 -12.51 -4.71
C ASP A 51 -0.33 -13.06 -5.09
N ASP A 52 0.70 -12.24 -5.03
CA ASP A 52 2.03 -12.54 -5.56
C ASP A 52 3.09 -12.85 -4.50
N MET A 53 2.76 -12.74 -3.21
CA MET A 53 3.73 -12.97 -2.14
C MET A 53 3.75 -14.45 -1.71
N ASP A 54 4.87 -15.12 -2.01
CA ASP A 54 5.09 -16.54 -1.71
C ASP A 54 5.56 -16.70 -0.24
N TRP A 55 4.62 -16.55 0.69
CA TRP A 55 4.89 -16.60 2.13
C TRP A 55 5.25 -18.01 2.60
N LEU A 56 6.30 -18.13 3.41
CA LEU A 56 6.69 -19.39 4.02
C LEU A 56 5.67 -19.83 5.09
N ASN A 57 5.56 -21.14 5.26
CA ASN A 57 4.80 -21.77 6.32
C ASN A 57 5.65 -21.90 7.59
N PRO A 58 5.29 -21.24 8.71
CA PRO A 58 6.04 -21.32 9.97
C PRO A 58 6.08 -22.73 10.59
N SER A 59 5.13 -23.59 10.24
CA SER A 59 5.02 -24.95 10.80
C SER A 59 5.91 -25.98 10.08
N GLN A 60 6.62 -25.59 9.02
CA GLN A 60 7.50 -26.46 8.25
C GLN A 60 8.93 -25.91 8.26
N SER A 61 9.93 -26.78 8.31
CA SER A 61 11.33 -26.38 8.17
C SER A 61 11.61 -25.83 6.76
N LEU A 62 12.63 -24.98 6.63
CA LEU A 62 13.08 -24.42 5.35
C LEU A 62 13.36 -25.53 4.30
N ARG A 63 14.01 -26.63 4.74
CA ARG A 63 14.33 -27.78 3.88
C ARG A 63 13.08 -28.50 3.37
N GLN A 64 12.02 -28.59 4.18
CA GLN A 64 10.75 -29.20 3.76
C GLN A 64 10.00 -28.36 2.73
N GLN A 65 10.25 -27.05 2.71
CA GLN A 65 9.66 -26.11 1.75
C GLN A 65 10.53 -25.90 0.51
N GLY A 66 11.64 -26.64 0.38
CA GLY A 66 12.54 -26.55 -0.78
C GLY A 66 13.32 -25.24 -0.85
N ILE A 67 13.64 -24.65 0.32
CA ILE A 67 14.51 -23.48 0.44
C ILE A 67 15.95 -23.97 0.48
N GLU A 68 16.80 -23.48 -0.42
CA GLU A 68 18.23 -23.80 -0.47
C GLU A 68 19.04 -22.92 0.49
N GLU A 69 20.24 -23.36 0.89
CA GLU A 69 21.08 -22.65 1.87
C GLU A 69 21.62 -21.30 1.36
N ASN A 70 21.64 -21.10 0.04
CA ASN A 70 22.06 -19.90 -0.66
C ASN A 70 20.88 -18.96 -1.04
N GLU A 71 19.64 -19.33 -0.70
CA GLU A 71 18.46 -18.56 -1.10
C GLU A 71 18.18 -17.39 -0.14
N VAL A 72 17.94 -16.20 -0.71
CA VAL A 72 17.65 -14.98 0.06
C VAL A 72 16.15 -14.87 0.30
N LEU A 73 15.76 -14.78 1.57
CA LEU A 73 14.38 -14.57 1.98
C LEU A 73 14.19 -13.16 2.51
N LEU A 74 13.06 -12.55 2.19
CA LEU A 74 12.69 -11.26 2.77
C LEU A 74 11.87 -11.48 4.03
N LEU A 75 12.28 -10.82 5.11
CA LEU A 75 11.44 -10.66 6.27
C LEU A 75 10.42 -9.55 5.98
N LYS A 76 9.14 -9.92 5.88
CA LYS A 76 8.04 -8.97 5.71
C LYS A 76 7.02 -9.13 6.83
N ARG A 77 6.34 -8.04 7.15
CA ARG A 77 5.26 -8.04 8.14
C ARG A 77 4.03 -8.72 7.54
N ARG A 78 3.58 -9.82 8.15
CA ARG A 78 2.45 -10.65 7.72
C ARG A 78 1.19 -10.40 8.55
N TYR A 79 1.35 -10.06 9.82
CA TYR A 79 0.25 -9.74 10.72
C TYR A 79 0.45 -8.36 11.33
N PHE A 80 -0.65 -7.71 11.70
CA PHE A 80 -0.68 -6.31 12.11
C PHE A 80 -1.35 -6.16 13.49
N PHE A 81 -0.98 -7.00 14.46
CA PHE A 81 -1.62 -7.03 15.79
C PHE A 81 -1.24 -5.82 16.66
N SER A 82 0.02 -5.37 16.59
CA SER A 82 0.58 -4.28 17.39
C SER A 82 0.50 -2.92 16.72
N ASP A 83 -0.10 -2.80 15.53
CA ASP A 83 -0.34 -1.49 14.92
C ASP A 83 -1.12 -0.59 15.86
N MET A 84 -2.02 -1.16 16.66
CA MET A 84 -2.77 -0.43 17.69
C MET A 84 -1.85 0.32 18.68
N ASN A 85 -0.60 -0.12 18.85
CA ASN A 85 0.39 0.48 19.76
C ASN A 85 1.41 1.40 19.06
N VAL A 86 1.41 1.51 17.72
CA VAL A 86 2.25 2.48 17.01
C VAL A 86 1.66 3.87 17.23
N ASP A 87 2.32 4.62 18.10
CA ASP A 87 1.95 5.94 18.65
C ASP A 87 3.14 6.92 18.43
N ALA A 88 2.94 8.21 18.69
CA ALA A 88 3.93 9.27 18.54
C ALA A 88 5.27 9.04 19.29
N ARG A 89 5.29 8.09 20.23
CA ARG A 89 6.44 7.75 21.09
C ARG A 89 7.54 6.99 20.35
N ASP A 90 7.20 6.31 19.25
CA ASP A 90 8.16 5.69 18.35
C ASP A 90 8.05 6.31 16.95
N PRO A 91 8.75 7.45 16.71
CA PRO A 91 8.67 8.16 15.43
C PRO A 91 9.24 7.34 14.26
N ILE A 92 10.15 6.38 14.51
CA ILE A 92 10.73 5.54 13.46
C ILE A 92 9.68 4.54 12.99
N GLN A 93 9.07 3.80 13.92
CA GLN A 93 8.04 2.82 13.60
C GLN A 93 6.81 3.49 13.00
N LEU A 94 6.42 4.66 13.50
CA LEU A 94 5.35 5.47 12.94
C LEU A 94 5.64 5.89 11.49
N ASN A 95 6.86 6.35 11.20
CA ASN A 95 7.24 6.75 9.85
C ASN A 95 7.25 5.57 8.87
N LEU A 96 7.74 4.40 9.29
CA LEU A 96 7.71 3.18 8.49
C LEU A 96 6.27 2.76 8.16
N LEU A 97 5.38 2.78 9.16
CA LEU A 97 3.96 2.46 8.96
C LEU A 97 3.28 3.47 8.02
N TYR A 98 3.53 4.76 8.22
CA TYR A 98 3.01 5.83 7.34
C TYR A 98 3.42 5.58 5.88
N LEU A 99 4.70 5.27 5.62
CA LEU A 99 5.20 5.01 4.26
C LEU A 99 4.53 3.78 3.63
N GLN A 100 4.34 2.70 4.40
CA GLN A 100 3.64 1.50 3.93
C GLN A 100 2.19 1.79 3.56
N LEU A 101 1.46 2.53 4.42
CA LEU A 101 0.06 2.87 4.17
C LEU A 101 -0.09 3.81 2.98
N LYS A 102 0.78 4.83 2.88
CA LYS A 102 0.84 5.73 1.73
C LYS A 102 1.05 4.92 0.44
N ASP A 103 2.05 4.03 0.42
CA ASP A 103 2.34 3.21 -0.77
C ASP A 103 1.15 2.31 -1.14
N ALA A 104 0.51 1.69 -0.15
CA ALA A 104 -0.69 0.87 -0.35
C ALA A 104 -1.85 1.65 -0.98
N ILE A 105 -2.12 2.86 -0.49
CA ILE A 105 -3.15 3.75 -1.03
C ILE A 105 -2.80 4.19 -2.46
N LEU A 106 -1.56 4.62 -2.71
CA LEU A 106 -1.11 5.07 -4.03
C LEU A 106 -1.16 3.94 -5.09
N LYS A 107 -0.77 2.72 -4.69
CA LYS A 107 -0.83 1.53 -5.54
C LYS A 107 -2.25 1.00 -5.74
N GLY A 108 -3.21 1.43 -4.92
CA GLY A 108 -4.59 0.97 -4.93
C GLY A 108 -4.78 -0.43 -4.35
N THR A 109 -3.79 -0.95 -3.60
CA THR A 109 -3.93 -2.22 -2.85
C THR A 109 -4.94 -2.04 -1.70
N HIS A 110 -5.05 -0.81 -1.22
CA HIS A 110 -5.98 -0.37 -0.19
C HIS A 110 -7.01 0.60 -0.79
N PRO A 111 -8.17 0.11 -1.25
CA PRO A 111 -9.20 0.95 -1.86
C PRO A 111 -9.75 1.93 -0.82
N VAL A 112 -9.77 3.20 -1.19
CA VAL A 112 -10.32 4.31 -0.42
C VAL A 112 -11.33 5.06 -1.27
N SER A 113 -12.34 5.64 -0.64
CA SER A 113 -13.27 6.56 -1.30
C SER A 113 -12.58 7.87 -1.66
N GLN A 114 -13.23 8.65 -2.51
CA GLN A 114 -12.71 9.96 -2.92
C GLN A 114 -12.54 10.93 -1.74
N GLU A 115 -13.47 10.92 -0.78
CA GLU A 115 -13.42 11.81 0.39
C GLU A 115 -12.27 11.42 1.33
N GLU A 116 -12.08 10.12 1.56
CA GLU A 116 -10.95 9.58 2.32
C GLU A 116 -9.61 9.91 1.65
N ALA A 117 -9.53 9.78 0.31
CA ALA A 117 -8.33 10.12 -0.44
C ALA A 117 -7.96 11.61 -0.33
N ILE A 118 -8.96 12.51 -0.34
CA ILE A 118 -8.73 13.96 -0.14
C ILE A 118 -8.19 14.22 1.27
N TYR A 119 -8.79 13.60 2.29
CA TYR A 119 -8.37 13.76 3.68
C TYR A 119 -6.93 13.29 3.90
N LEU A 120 -6.60 12.11 3.36
CA LEU A 120 -5.26 11.53 3.42
C LEU A 120 -4.24 12.38 2.65
N ALA A 121 -4.57 12.86 1.45
CA ALA A 121 -3.69 13.73 0.68
C ALA A 121 -3.42 15.08 1.38
N ALA A 122 -4.41 15.62 2.09
CA ALA A 122 -4.24 16.85 2.87
C ALA A 122 -3.29 16.65 4.07
N LEU A 123 -3.39 15.51 4.76
CA LEU A 123 -2.42 15.15 5.80
C LEU A 123 -1.01 14.95 5.22
N GLN A 124 -0.87 14.36 4.04
CA GLN A 124 0.44 14.25 3.37
C GLN A 124 1.04 15.62 3.04
N CYS A 125 0.22 16.60 2.64
CA CYS A 125 0.68 17.97 2.42
C CYS A 125 1.22 18.56 3.73
N GLN A 126 0.53 18.38 4.86
CA GLN A 126 0.99 18.90 6.16
C GLN A 126 2.32 18.27 6.58
N ILE A 127 2.48 16.96 6.34
CA ILE A 127 3.73 16.21 6.63
C ILE A 127 4.90 16.72 5.77
N GLN A 128 4.68 16.93 4.47
CA GLN A 128 5.76 17.26 3.53
C GLN A 128 6.10 18.75 3.48
N LEU A 129 5.09 19.60 3.64
CA LEU A 129 5.17 21.04 3.36
C LEU A 129 4.97 21.90 4.60
N GLY A 130 4.50 21.30 5.71
CA GLY A 130 4.11 22.01 6.92
C GLY A 130 2.85 22.85 6.68
N ASP A 131 2.68 23.90 7.51
CA ASP A 131 1.47 24.71 7.52
C ASP A 131 1.11 25.30 6.16
N CYS A 132 -0.17 25.20 5.82
CA CYS A 132 -0.73 25.72 4.59
C CYS A 132 -0.53 27.25 4.51
N ASN A 133 0.36 27.67 3.62
CA ASN A 133 0.69 29.08 3.42
C ASN A 133 0.05 29.60 2.11
N PRO A 134 -1.07 30.33 2.18
CA PRO A 134 -1.90 30.64 1.00
C PRO A 134 -1.17 31.43 -0.09
N GLU A 135 -0.07 32.12 0.23
CA GLU A 135 0.76 32.83 -0.75
C GLU A 135 1.70 31.91 -1.56
N LYS A 136 2.08 30.75 -1.01
CA LYS A 136 2.96 29.77 -1.66
C LYS A 136 2.18 28.72 -2.45
N PHE A 137 0.96 28.39 -2.03
CA PHE A 137 0.12 27.37 -2.63
C PHE A 137 -0.72 27.93 -3.79
N ARG A 138 -0.10 28.15 -4.96
CA ARG A 138 -0.82 28.45 -6.21
C ARG A 138 -1.37 27.16 -6.85
N ALA A 139 -2.39 27.29 -7.70
CA ALA A 139 -2.94 26.16 -8.45
C ALA A 139 -1.88 25.47 -9.33
N ASN A 140 -1.86 24.13 -9.34
CA ASN A 140 -0.84 23.23 -9.89
C ASN A 140 0.46 23.15 -9.08
N PHE A 141 0.46 23.48 -7.80
CA PHE A 141 1.64 23.31 -6.95
C PHE A 141 1.85 21.84 -6.55
N LEU A 142 0.78 21.07 -6.41
CA LEU A 142 0.82 19.69 -5.93
C LEU A 142 0.84 18.70 -7.10
N ASP A 143 1.80 17.75 -7.09
CA ASP A 143 1.72 16.60 -7.99
C ASP A 143 0.72 15.58 -7.45
N LEU A 144 -0.50 15.61 -7.98
CA LEU A 144 -1.59 14.73 -7.58
C LEU A 144 -1.25 13.24 -7.76
N LYS A 145 -0.27 12.88 -8.60
CA LYS A 145 0.14 11.49 -8.81
C LYS A 145 0.86 10.89 -7.60
N ASP A 146 1.54 11.73 -6.81
CA ASP A 146 2.30 11.30 -5.64
C ASP A 146 1.49 11.35 -4.34
N LEU A 147 0.28 11.93 -4.42
CA LEU A 147 -0.63 12.17 -3.29
C LEU A 147 -1.91 11.33 -3.35
N LEU A 148 -2.39 10.99 -4.54
CA LEU A 148 -3.65 10.28 -4.74
C LEU A 148 -3.46 8.97 -5.49
N PRO A 149 -4.33 7.96 -5.24
CA PRO A 149 -4.43 6.77 -6.07
C PRO A 149 -4.60 7.14 -7.56
N LYS A 150 -4.09 6.28 -8.45
CA LYS A 150 -4.13 6.49 -9.92
C LYS A 150 -5.53 6.81 -10.48
N GLU A 151 -6.57 6.33 -9.81
CA GLU A 151 -7.97 6.57 -10.17
C GLU A 151 -8.39 8.03 -9.94
N TYR A 152 -7.92 8.65 -8.85
CA TYR A 152 -8.26 10.01 -8.45
C TYR A 152 -7.24 11.06 -8.92
N ALA A 153 -6.00 10.66 -9.18
CA ALA A 153 -4.93 11.56 -9.65
C ALA A 153 -5.26 12.29 -10.97
N LYS A 154 -6.23 11.81 -11.76
CA LYS A 154 -6.68 12.46 -13.00
C LYS A 154 -7.66 13.62 -12.77
N ILE A 155 -8.24 13.72 -11.58
CA ILE A 155 -9.31 14.66 -11.26
C ILE A 155 -8.70 15.94 -10.68
N ARG A 156 -8.38 16.92 -11.54
CA ARG A 156 -7.75 18.19 -11.12
C ARG A 156 -8.57 19.00 -10.11
N SER A 157 -9.89 18.88 -10.12
CA SER A 157 -10.75 19.59 -9.16
C SER A 157 -10.56 19.14 -7.70
N LEU A 158 -9.88 18.01 -7.46
CA LEU A 158 -9.55 17.54 -6.11
C LEU A 158 -8.45 18.39 -5.46
N GLU A 159 -7.55 18.99 -6.23
CA GLU A 159 -6.45 19.82 -5.71
C GLU A 159 -6.98 20.94 -4.80
N LYS A 160 -8.03 21.64 -5.25
CA LYS A 160 -8.67 22.70 -4.47
C LYS A 160 -9.25 22.19 -3.15
N LYS A 161 -9.84 20.99 -3.16
CA LYS A 161 -10.40 20.36 -1.95
C LYS A 161 -9.31 19.93 -0.98
N ILE A 162 -8.20 19.38 -1.49
CA ILE A 162 -7.03 18.99 -0.69
C ILE A 162 -6.43 20.23 -0.01
N LEU A 163 -6.25 21.33 -0.74
CA LEU A 163 -5.71 22.57 -0.17
C LEU A 163 -6.64 23.19 0.88
N GLN A 164 -7.95 23.12 0.65
CA GLN A 164 -8.93 23.57 1.64
C GLN A 164 -8.85 22.74 2.92
N GLN A 165 -8.78 21.42 2.80
CA GLN A 165 -8.64 20.52 3.95
C GLN A 165 -7.28 20.67 4.65
N HIS A 166 -6.22 20.93 3.88
CA HIS A 166 -4.87 21.17 4.40
C HIS A 166 -4.81 22.43 5.28
N ALA A 167 -5.57 23.48 4.93
CA ALA A 167 -5.67 24.68 5.76
C ALA A 167 -6.28 24.42 7.14
N GLU A 168 -7.15 23.41 7.28
CA GLU A 168 -7.73 23.01 8.57
C GLU A 168 -6.72 22.28 9.48
N PHE A 169 -5.61 21.79 8.92
CA PHE A 169 -4.55 21.11 9.67
C PHE A 169 -3.38 22.02 10.04
N ALA A 170 -3.49 23.33 9.79
CA ALA A 170 -2.47 24.29 10.20
C ALA A 170 -2.21 24.19 11.72
N GLY A 171 -0.94 24.15 12.11
CA GLY A 171 -0.48 23.95 13.48
C GLY A 171 -0.28 22.49 13.88
N LEU A 172 -0.62 21.50 13.05
CA LEU A 172 -0.22 20.12 13.31
C LEU A 172 1.28 19.90 13.04
N SER A 173 1.97 19.28 13.99
CA SER A 173 3.33 18.79 13.74
C SER A 173 3.35 17.60 12.77
N ASP A 174 4.50 17.35 12.14
CA ASP A 174 4.74 16.19 11.26
C ASP A 174 4.38 14.87 11.96
N ILE A 175 4.78 14.71 13.23
CA ILE A 175 4.52 13.50 14.00
C ILE A 175 3.02 13.33 14.24
N GLU A 176 2.31 14.38 14.66
CA GLU A 176 0.86 14.31 14.88
C GLU A 176 0.10 14.05 13.58
N ALA A 177 0.56 14.63 12.46
CA ALA A 177 -0.04 14.40 11.15
C ALA A 177 0.15 12.94 10.70
N LYS A 178 1.34 12.36 10.92
CA LYS A 178 1.59 10.92 10.68
C LYS A 178 0.74 10.03 11.57
N VAL A 179 0.58 10.37 12.85
CA VAL A 179 -0.30 9.63 13.78
C VAL A 179 -1.74 9.67 13.27
N LYS A 180 -2.27 10.86 12.94
CA LYS A 180 -3.63 11.00 12.40
C LYS A 180 -3.79 10.22 11.09
N TYR A 181 -2.80 10.25 10.21
CA TYR A 181 -2.82 9.49 8.96
C TYR A 181 -2.96 7.99 9.23
N CYS A 182 -2.11 7.44 10.09
CA CYS A 182 -2.13 6.02 10.44
C CYS A 182 -3.43 5.63 11.16
N GLN A 183 -3.92 6.46 12.09
CA GLN A 183 -5.19 6.23 12.79
C GLN A 183 -6.38 6.26 11.83
N PHE A 184 -6.41 7.19 10.89
CA PHE A 184 -7.45 7.27 9.88
C PHE A 184 -7.45 6.02 9.02
N CYS A 185 -6.29 5.62 8.48
CA CYS A 185 -6.15 4.37 7.72
C CYS A 185 -6.66 3.17 8.52
N ARG A 186 -6.37 3.07 9.82
CA ARG A 186 -6.88 1.99 10.70
C ARG A 186 -8.39 2.00 10.87
N SER A 187 -9.00 3.18 10.87
CA SER A 187 -10.46 3.33 11.00
C SER A 187 -11.21 2.91 9.75
N LEU A 188 -10.51 2.81 8.61
CA LEU A 188 -11.11 2.36 7.36
C LEU A 188 -11.53 0.90 7.50
N LYS A 189 -12.75 0.60 7.04
CA LYS A 189 -13.29 -0.78 7.03
C LYS A 189 -12.45 -1.74 6.17
N THR A 190 -11.60 -1.19 5.33
CA THR A 190 -10.69 -1.89 4.42
C THR A 190 -9.33 -2.19 5.08
N TYR A 191 -9.08 -1.73 6.31
CA TYR A 191 -7.82 -1.92 7.02
C TYR A 191 -7.58 -3.36 7.44
N GLY A 192 -6.38 -3.87 7.18
CA GLY A 192 -6.02 -5.26 7.44
C GLY A 192 -6.76 -6.28 6.55
N ILE A 193 -7.51 -5.81 5.53
CA ILE A 193 -8.20 -6.65 4.57
C ILE A 193 -7.40 -6.69 3.28
N THR A 194 -7.03 -7.89 2.86
CA THR A 194 -6.47 -8.13 1.53
C THR A 194 -7.63 -8.31 0.55
N PHE A 195 -7.71 -7.44 -0.46
CA PHE A 195 -8.73 -7.55 -1.50
C PHE A 195 -8.31 -8.58 -2.53
N PHE A 196 -9.15 -9.60 -2.69
CA PHE A 196 -9.03 -10.59 -3.76
C PHE A 196 -10.11 -10.31 -4.79
N LEU A 197 -9.71 -10.21 -6.06
CA LEU A 197 -10.68 -10.18 -7.15
C LEU A 197 -11.18 -11.61 -7.39
N VAL A 198 -12.38 -11.91 -6.89
CA VAL A 198 -13.04 -13.21 -7.04
C VAL A 198 -14.06 -13.18 -8.18
N LYS A 199 -14.25 -14.32 -8.85
CA LYS A 199 -15.19 -14.51 -9.97
C LYS A 199 -16.41 -15.30 -9.51
#